data_AF-A0A523QQ38-F1
#
_entry.id   AF-A0A523QQ38-F1
#
_cell.length_a   1.000
_cell.length_b   1.000
_cell.length_c   1.000
_cell.angle_alpha   90.00
_cell.angle_beta   90.00
_cell.angle_gamma   90.00
#
_symmetry.space_group_name_H-M   'P 1'
#
loop_
_entity.id
_entity.type
_entity.pdbx_description
1 polymer ?
#
loop_
_entity_poly.entity_id
_entity_poly.type
_entity_poly.pdbx_seq_one_letter_code
_entity_poly.pdbx_strand_id
1 'polypeptide(L)'
;MAIWFALILAAYLLGSVPVAYLAAKLICGIDVRQYGTGQVGGGNLWRMTSWKLGLPVVVFDVGKGVVMVWVAQLLELSVAQQLVVGAAAVTGHNWSVFLRFGGGRGVATAMGVIFILPLINEMTPWPTITCFACLVAGSVMLRSSPLPVMVSVALLPIVSAIYEPVATTLGFLTILLIIVIKRLVAPRAVEATSVSKKRMLLARLLFDRDIMDRKVWMSRFPFKDKDLEELNDGID
;
A
#
# COMPACT_ATOMS: atom_id res chain seq x y z
N MET A 1 -5.76 23.69 -16.95
CA MET A 1 -4.55 23.43 -16.13
C MET A 1 -4.80 23.55 -14.62
N ALA A 2 -5.34 24.66 -14.10
CA ALA A 2 -5.55 24.84 -12.65
C ALA A 2 -6.39 23.71 -12.00
N ILE A 3 -7.48 23.29 -12.66
CA ILE A 3 -8.35 22.20 -12.19
C ILE A 3 -7.58 20.88 -12.03
N TRP A 4 -6.67 20.57 -12.96
CA TRP A 4 -5.87 19.35 -12.90
C TRP A 4 -4.92 19.36 -11.69
N PHE A 5 -4.23 20.46 -11.43
CA PHE A 5 -3.37 20.59 -10.24
C PHE A 5 -4.16 20.53 -8.93
N ALA A 6 -5.33 21.19 -8.88
CA ALA A 6 -6.23 21.09 -7.73
C ALA A 6 -6.66 19.65 -7.48
N LEU A 7 -6.94 18.88 -8.54
CA LEU A 7 -7.34 17.48 -8.42
C LEU A 7 -6.19 16.58 -7.97
N ILE A 8 -4.95 16.83 -8.42
CA ILE A 8 -3.76 16.13 -7.91
C ILE A 8 -3.61 16.35 -6.40
N LEU A 9 -3.75 17.59 -5.95
CA LEU A 9 -3.68 17.91 -4.52
C LEU A 9 -4.80 17.24 -3.74
N ALA A 10 -6.04 17.32 -4.25
CA ALA A 10 -7.20 16.65 -3.64
C ALA A 10 -6.99 15.13 -3.57
N ALA A 11 -6.44 14.51 -4.61
CA ALA A 11 -6.12 13.09 -4.63
C ALA A 11 -5.09 12.72 -3.57
N TYR A 12 -4.02 13.51 -3.44
CA TYR A 12 -3.02 13.31 -2.39
C TYR A 12 -3.63 13.43 -0.99
N LEU A 13 -4.48 14.44 -0.75
CA LEU A 13 -5.12 14.64 0.55
C LEU A 13 -6.11 13.52 0.89
N LEU A 14 -6.96 13.12 -0.05
CA LEU A 14 -7.89 11.99 0.14
C LEU A 14 -7.12 10.68 0.33
N GLY A 15 -6.07 10.47 -0.48
CA GLY A 15 -5.13 9.35 -0.34
C GLY A 15 -4.53 9.29 1.06
N SER A 16 -4.18 10.45 1.62
CA SER A 16 -3.54 10.61 2.92
C SER A 16 -4.44 10.26 4.11
N VAL A 17 -5.76 10.17 3.95
CA VAL A 17 -6.69 9.88 5.06
C VAL A 17 -6.37 8.50 5.68
N PRO A 18 -5.93 8.46 6.96
CA PRO A 18 -5.37 7.23 7.54
C PRO A 18 -6.45 6.39 8.24
N VAL A 19 -7.45 5.93 7.49
CA VAL A 19 -8.63 5.25 8.07
C VAL A 19 -8.25 4.02 8.92
N ALA A 20 -7.23 3.25 8.51
CA ALA A 20 -6.76 2.12 9.32
C ALA A 20 -6.26 2.53 10.71
N TYR A 21 -5.53 3.64 10.80
CA TYR A 21 -5.02 4.18 12.06
C TYR A 21 -6.17 4.73 12.90
N LEU A 22 -7.09 5.48 12.29
CA LEU A 22 -8.26 6.04 12.97
C LEU A 22 -9.15 4.93 13.54
N ALA A 23 -9.45 3.90 12.75
CA ALA A 23 -10.25 2.76 13.19
C ALA A 23 -9.58 2.02 14.37
N ALA A 24 -8.27 1.73 14.26
CA ALA A 24 -7.53 1.08 15.35
C ALA A 24 -7.53 1.92 16.64
N LYS A 25 -7.26 3.22 16.52
CA LYS A 25 -7.15 4.12 17.67
C LYS A 25 -8.50 4.39 18.34
N LEU A 26 -9.54 4.64 17.56
CA LEU A 26 -10.85 5.04 18.08
C LEU A 26 -11.68 3.86 18.57
N ILE A 27 -11.57 2.69 17.91
CA ILE A 27 -12.42 1.53 18.22
C ILE A 27 -11.69 0.55 19.14
N CYS A 28 -10.39 0.34 18.94
CA CYS A 28 -9.61 -0.63 19.71
C CYS A 28 -8.69 0.02 20.75
N GLY A 29 -8.53 1.34 20.76
CA GLY A 29 -7.64 2.04 21.68
C GLY A 29 -6.14 1.77 21.44
N ILE A 30 -5.76 1.20 20.30
CA ILE A 30 -4.38 0.82 19.99
C ILE A 30 -3.77 1.66 18.87
N ASP A 31 -2.45 1.84 18.91
CA ASP A 31 -1.68 2.35 17.78
C ASP A 31 -1.25 1.20 16.87
N VAL A 32 -1.98 0.96 15.76
CA VAL A 32 -1.71 -0.13 14.80
C VAL A 32 -0.28 -0.14 14.22
N ARG A 33 0.47 0.98 14.33
CA ARG A 33 1.88 1.06 13.91
C ARG A 33 2.81 0.26 14.81
N GLN A 34 2.39 -0.04 16.04
CA GLN A 34 3.14 -0.83 17.02
C GLN A 34 2.83 -2.33 16.96
N TYR A 35 1.86 -2.74 16.13
CA TYR A 35 1.38 -4.12 16.07
C TYR A 35 1.63 -4.75 14.69
N GLY A 36 2.00 -6.04 14.69
CA GLY A 36 2.11 -6.84 13.48
C GLY A 36 3.14 -6.28 12.49
N THR A 37 2.71 -5.99 11.26
CA THR A 37 3.64 -5.42 10.26
C THR A 37 3.98 -3.96 10.51
N GLY A 38 3.29 -3.28 11.44
CA GLY A 38 3.38 -1.84 11.70
C GLY A 38 2.81 -0.97 10.58
N GLN A 39 2.20 -1.58 9.55
CA GLN A 39 1.64 -0.85 8.42
C GLN A 39 0.24 -0.32 8.74
N VAL A 40 -0.04 0.90 8.27
CA VAL A 40 -1.34 1.56 8.42
C VAL A 40 -2.24 1.22 7.22
N GLY A 41 -2.63 -0.05 7.11
CA GLY A 41 -3.53 -0.53 6.06
C GLY A 41 -4.48 -1.61 6.55
N GLY A 42 -5.58 -1.82 5.83
CA GLY A 42 -6.64 -2.75 6.24
C GLY A 42 -6.18 -4.20 6.45
N GLY A 43 -5.14 -4.65 5.74
CA GLY A 43 -4.59 -6.00 5.92
C GLY A 43 -3.82 -6.21 7.23
N ASN A 44 -3.16 -5.18 7.78
CA ASN A 44 -2.57 -5.29 9.13
C ASN A 44 -3.68 -5.19 10.18
N LEU A 45 -4.61 -4.23 10.00
CA LEU A 45 -5.75 -4.06 10.90
C LEU A 45 -6.58 -5.34 11.02
N TRP A 46 -6.90 -6.00 9.90
CA TRP A 46 -7.59 -7.29 9.91
C TRP A 46 -6.88 -8.30 10.80
N ARG A 47 -5.58 -8.48 10.57
CA ARG A 47 -4.77 -9.50 11.27
C ARG A 47 -4.59 -9.21 12.76
N MET A 48 -4.50 -7.94 13.14
CA MET A 48 -4.28 -7.53 14.52
C MET A 48 -5.57 -7.33 15.32
N THR A 49 -6.70 -7.17 14.63
CA THR A 49 -8.00 -6.92 15.27
C THR A 49 -9.05 -7.91 14.77
N SER A 50 -9.84 -7.54 13.76
CA SER A 50 -10.85 -8.40 13.16
C SER A 50 -11.10 -8.05 11.69
N TRP A 51 -11.65 -9.00 10.95
CA TRP A 51 -12.08 -8.78 9.56
C TRP A 51 -13.16 -7.70 9.45
N LYS A 52 -14.00 -7.55 10.48
CA LYS A 52 -15.06 -6.53 10.54
C LYS A 52 -14.51 -5.10 10.53
N LEU A 53 -13.29 -4.90 11.04
CA LEU A 53 -12.60 -3.61 10.98
C LEU A 53 -11.69 -3.51 9.75
N GLY A 54 -10.98 -4.59 9.42
CA GLY A 54 -10.03 -4.59 8.31
C GLY A 54 -10.68 -4.44 6.93
N LEU A 55 -11.78 -5.14 6.67
CA LEU A 55 -12.42 -5.16 5.35
C LEU A 55 -12.99 -3.79 4.94
N PRO A 56 -13.75 -3.06 5.78
CA PRO A 56 -14.21 -1.71 5.43
C PRO A 56 -13.05 -0.75 5.11
N VAL A 57 -11.92 -0.87 5.82
CA VAL A 57 -10.73 -0.06 5.55
C VAL A 57 -10.12 -0.40 4.19
N VAL A 58 -10.04 -1.69 3.83
CA VAL A 58 -9.60 -2.08 2.47
C VAL A 58 -10.54 -1.52 1.41
N VAL A 59 -11.86 -1.62 1.61
CA VAL A 59 -12.86 -1.07 0.69
C VAL A 59 -12.69 0.43 0.53
N PHE A 60 -12.48 1.17 1.62
CA PHE A 60 -12.20 2.61 1.56
C PHE A 60 -10.90 2.92 0.83
N ASP A 61 -9.82 2.18 1.13
CA ASP A 61 -8.51 2.40 0.50
C ASP A 61 -8.52 2.09 -1.01
N VAL A 62 -9.31 1.12 -1.47
CA VAL A 62 -9.60 0.88 -2.90
C VAL A 62 -10.45 2.02 -3.45
N GLY A 63 -11.54 2.35 -2.74
CA GLY A 63 -12.54 3.34 -3.14
C GLY A 63 -11.95 4.72 -3.40
N LYS A 64 -11.03 5.21 -2.56
CA LYS A 64 -10.38 6.50 -2.82
C LYS A 64 -9.54 6.53 -4.10
N GLY A 65 -8.95 5.39 -4.49
CA GLY A 65 -8.24 5.27 -5.77
C GLY A 65 -9.21 5.32 -6.95
N VAL A 66 -10.31 4.56 -6.84
CA VAL A 66 -11.39 4.54 -7.84
C VAL A 66 -12.00 5.92 -8.03
N VAL A 67 -12.42 6.57 -6.94
CA VAL A 67 -13.13 7.85 -6.94
C VAL A 67 -12.28 8.94 -7.59
N MET A 68 -10.99 9.05 -7.25
CA MET A 68 -10.16 10.12 -7.81
C MET A 68 -9.92 9.97 -9.31
N VAL A 69 -9.77 8.73 -9.80
CA VAL A 69 -9.62 8.46 -11.24
C VAL A 69 -10.94 8.68 -11.98
N TRP A 70 -12.06 8.28 -11.38
CA TRP A 70 -13.38 8.53 -11.94
C TRP A 70 -13.71 10.02 -12.04
N VAL A 71 -13.44 10.79 -10.98
CA VAL A 71 -13.58 12.27 -11.03
C VAL A 71 -12.66 12.88 -12.08
N ALA A 72 -11.43 12.37 -12.25
CA ALA A 72 -10.55 12.83 -13.31
C ALA A 72 -11.13 12.58 -14.71
N GLN A 73 -11.77 11.44 -14.93
CA GLN A 73 -12.45 11.11 -16.19
C GLN A 73 -13.67 12.00 -16.43
N LEU A 74 -14.48 12.29 -15.40
CA LEU A 74 -15.63 13.22 -15.50
C LEU A 74 -15.21 14.65 -15.86
N LEU A 75 -13.96 15.02 -15.58
CA LEU A 75 -13.35 16.29 -15.96
C LEU A 75 -12.63 16.21 -17.32
N GLU A 76 -12.90 15.16 -18.10
CA GLU A 76 -12.37 14.92 -19.44
C GLU A 76 -10.84 14.89 -19.51
N LEU A 77 -10.20 14.52 -18.40
CA LEU A 77 -8.75 14.37 -18.37
C LEU A 77 -8.32 13.12 -19.14
N SER A 78 -7.22 13.24 -19.88
CA SER A 78 -6.63 12.11 -20.59
C SER A 78 -6.23 10.97 -19.64
N VAL A 79 -6.14 9.73 -20.13
CA VAL A 79 -5.72 8.56 -19.35
C VAL A 79 -4.40 8.79 -18.60
N ALA A 80 -3.44 9.47 -19.24
CA ALA A 80 -2.17 9.82 -18.61
C ALA A 80 -2.36 10.76 -17.40
N GLN A 81 -3.23 11.77 -17.53
CA GLN A 81 -3.56 12.68 -16.43
C GLN A 81 -4.34 11.98 -15.31
N GLN A 82 -5.25 11.07 -15.65
CA GLN A 82 -5.96 10.23 -14.69
C GLN A 82 -4.98 9.35 -13.89
N LEU A 83 -3.99 8.76 -14.55
CA LEU A 83 -2.91 7.99 -13.90
C LEU A 83 -2.06 8.84 -12.96
N VAL A 84 -1.77 10.10 -13.30
CA VAL A 84 -1.07 11.04 -12.41
C VAL A 84 -1.92 11.32 -11.16
N VAL A 85 -3.23 11.53 -11.31
CA VAL A 85 -4.16 11.73 -10.20
C VAL A 85 -4.24 10.47 -9.33
N GLY A 86 -4.33 9.28 -9.93
CA GLY A 86 -4.29 8.01 -9.21
C GLY A 86 -2.96 7.80 -8.46
N ALA A 87 -1.84 8.11 -9.09
CA ALA A 87 -0.51 8.04 -8.48
C ALA A 87 -0.39 9.01 -7.29
N ALA A 88 -1.01 10.19 -7.35
CA ALA A 88 -1.08 11.12 -6.23
C ALA A 88 -1.87 10.55 -5.05
N ALA A 89 -3.00 9.86 -5.29
CA ALA A 89 -3.75 9.16 -4.24
C ALA A 89 -2.95 8.02 -3.60
N VAL A 90 -2.22 7.22 -4.40
CA VAL A 90 -1.32 6.17 -3.90
C VAL A 90 -0.19 6.78 -3.08
N THR A 91 0.40 7.88 -3.55
CA THR A 91 1.45 8.63 -2.85
C THR A 91 0.96 9.17 -1.52
N GLY A 92 -0.26 9.73 -1.47
CA GLY A 92 -0.90 10.19 -0.24
C GLY A 92 -1.06 9.06 0.78
N HIS A 93 -1.54 7.88 0.35
CA HIS A 93 -1.66 6.74 1.28
C HIS A 93 -0.29 6.25 1.78
N ASN A 94 0.75 6.32 0.94
CA ASN A 94 2.10 5.89 1.27
C ASN A 94 2.82 6.87 2.21
N TRP A 95 2.68 8.16 1.97
CA TRP A 95 3.30 9.25 2.73
C TRP A 95 2.23 10.26 3.10
N SER A 96 1.39 9.86 4.05
CA SER A 96 0.27 10.66 4.52
C SER A 96 0.77 11.88 5.29
N VAL A 97 0.33 13.07 4.86
CA VAL A 97 0.59 14.31 5.60
C VAL A 97 0.05 14.24 7.04
N PHE A 98 -1.07 13.55 7.25
CA PHE A 98 -1.70 13.37 8.57
C PHE A 98 -0.93 12.43 9.50
N LEU A 99 -0.01 11.62 8.95
CA LEU A 99 0.85 10.71 9.71
C LEU A 99 2.33 11.11 9.65
N ARG A 100 2.63 12.40 9.46
CA ARG A 100 4.01 12.93 9.35
C ARG A 100 4.80 12.20 8.24
N PHE A 101 4.17 12.00 7.09
CA PHE A 101 4.69 11.27 5.94
C PHE A 101 4.97 9.77 6.21
N GLY A 102 4.46 9.23 7.31
CA GLY A 102 4.22 7.80 7.48
C GLY A 102 2.99 7.35 6.68
N GLY A 103 2.72 6.04 6.62
CA GLY A 103 1.57 5.54 5.88
C GLY A 103 1.67 4.05 5.54
N GLY A 104 0.73 3.59 4.72
CA GLY A 104 0.68 2.21 4.25
C GLY A 104 1.56 1.96 3.02
N ARG A 105 1.25 0.88 2.27
CA ARG A 105 1.99 0.48 1.05
C ARG A 105 1.31 0.89 -0.25
N GLY A 106 0.06 1.35 -0.17
CA GLY A 106 -0.65 1.91 -1.32
C GLY A 106 -1.18 0.87 -2.28
N VAL A 107 -1.04 -0.41 -1.95
CA VAL A 107 -1.46 -1.53 -2.81
C VAL A 107 -2.97 -1.50 -3.05
N ALA A 108 -3.78 -1.36 -2.00
CA ALA A 108 -5.24 -1.29 -2.15
C ALA A 108 -5.68 -0.08 -2.98
N THR A 109 -5.07 1.09 -2.75
CA THR A 109 -5.34 2.30 -3.53
C THR A 109 -4.92 2.16 -4.98
N ALA A 110 -3.76 1.57 -5.25
CA ALA A 110 -3.32 1.26 -6.60
C ALA A 110 -4.27 0.28 -7.29
N MET A 111 -4.73 -0.77 -6.59
CA MET A 111 -5.72 -1.72 -7.13
C MET A 111 -7.01 -1.01 -7.54
N GLY A 112 -7.48 -0.03 -6.78
CA GLY A 112 -8.63 0.80 -7.17
C GLY A 112 -8.39 1.56 -8.47
N VAL A 113 -7.23 2.22 -8.60
CA VAL A 113 -6.81 2.92 -9.82
C VAL A 113 -6.77 1.96 -11.02
N ILE A 114 -6.09 0.82 -10.88
CA ILE A 114 -5.90 -0.18 -11.93
C ILE A 114 -7.24 -0.81 -12.36
N PHE A 115 -8.15 -1.03 -11.40
CA PHE A 115 -9.45 -1.63 -11.64
C PHE A 115 -10.35 -0.72 -12.49
N ILE A 116 -10.44 0.57 -12.14
CA ILE A 116 -11.41 1.47 -12.78
C ILE A 116 -10.97 1.94 -14.17
N LEU A 117 -9.65 2.06 -14.42
CA LEU A 117 -9.10 2.62 -15.66
C LEU A 117 -9.70 1.99 -16.95
N PRO A 118 -9.69 0.66 -17.16
CA PRO A 118 -10.25 0.07 -18.37
C PRO A 118 -11.78 0.02 -18.39
N LEU A 119 -12.46 0.32 -17.28
CA LEU A 119 -13.92 0.35 -17.22
C LEU A 119 -14.49 1.69 -17.69
N ILE A 120 -13.74 2.78 -17.47
CA ILE A 120 -14.19 4.15 -17.76
C ILE A 120 -13.47 4.78 -18.97
N ASN A 121 -12.43 4.11 -19.48
CA ASN A 121 -11.69 4.52 -20.68
C ASN A 121 -11.72 3.39 -21.70
N GLU A 122 -11.54 3.73 -22.99
CA GLU A 122 -11.41 2.78 -24.10
C GLU A 122 -10.03 2.08 -24.12
N MET A 123 -9.60 1.57 -22.97
CA MET A 123 -8.36 0.83 -22.79
C MET A 123 -8.60 -0.67 -22.90
N THR A 124 -7.58 -1.41 -23.30
CA THR A 124 -7.64 -2.86 -23.25
C THR A 124 -7.67 -3.35 -21.79
N PRO A 125 -8.45 -4.39 -21.46
CA PRO A 125 -8.51 -4.88 -20.08
C PRO A 125 -7.32 -5.76 -19.70
N TRP A 126 -6.42 -6.08 -20.64
CA TRP A 126 -5.34 -7.05 -20.45
C TRP A 126 -4.34 -6.73 -19.33
N PRO A 127 -3.85 -5.47 -19.17
CA PRO A 127 -2.96 -5.14 -18.04
C PRO A 127 -3.65 -5.39 -16.69
N THR A 128 -4.90 -4.97 -16.57
CA THR A 128 -5.72 -5.14 -15.35
C THR A 128 -6.01 -6.61 -15.08
N ILE A 129 -6.51 -7.36 -16.08
CA ILE A 129 -6.79 -8.79 -15.96
C ILE A 129 -5.54 -9.55 -15.53
N THR A 130 -4.40 -9.29 -16.19
CA THR A 130 -3.13 -9.96 -15.86
C THR A 130 -2.69 -9.65 -14.43
N CYS A 131 -2.76 -8.38 -14.03
CA CYS A 131 -2.43 -7.97 -12.66
C CYS A 131 -3.30 -8.71 -11.62
N PHE A 132 -4.62 -8.67 -11.78
CA PHE A 132 -5.53 -9.31 -10.81
C PHE A 132 -5.43 -10.84 -10.85
N ALA A 133 -5.28 -11.46 -12.03
CA ALA A 133 -5.11 -12.90 -12.17
C ALA A 133 -3.81 -13.37 -11.50
N CYS A 134 -2.68 -12.71 -11.75
CA CYS A 134 -1.40 -13.02 -11.10
C CYS A 134 -1.46 -12.81 -9.59
N LEU A 135 -2.13 -11.75 -9.14
CA LEU A 135 -2.33 -11.49 -7.73
C LEU A 135 -3.13 -12.61 -7.07
N VAL A 136 -4.26 -13.02 -7.64
CA VAL A 136 -5.12 -14.07 -7.09
C VAL A 136 -4.40 -15.42 -7.12
N ALA A 137 -3.91 -15.84 -8.29
CA ALA A 137 -3.21 -17.11 -8.46
C ALA A 137 -1.99 -17.21 -7.54
N GLY A 138 -1.14 -16.17 -7.53
CA GLY A 138 0.03 -16.13 -6.68
C GLY A 138 -0.32 -16.11 -5.18
N SER A 139 -1.40 -15.42 -4.78
CA SER A 139 -1.84 -15.39 -3.38
C SER A 139 -2.39 -16.74 -2.90
N VAL A 140 -3.02 -17.51 -3.80
CA VAL A 140 -3.47 -18.89 -3.53
C VAL A 140 -2.27 -19.85 -3.42
N MET A 141 -1.30 -19.74 -4.33
CA MET A 141 -0.13 -20.63 -4.38
C MET A 141 0.88 -20.36 -3.25
N LEU A 142 1.23 -19.08 -3.03
CA LEU A 142 2.32 -18.67 -2.12
C LEU A 142 1.81 -18.23 -0.75
N ARG A 143 0.56 -18.56 -0.41
CA ARG A 143 -0.17 -18.32 0.85
C ARG A 143 0.52 -17.33 1.81
N SER A 144 -0.03 -16.11 1.90
CA SER A 144 0.44 -15.05 2.81
C SER A 144 1.83 -14.45 2.50
N SER A 145 2.40 -14.72 1.32
CA SER A 145 3.57 -14.02 0.81
C SER A 145 3.20 -12.66 0.19
N PRO A 146 3.98 -11.59 0.41
CA PRO A 146 3.83 -10.31 -0.30
C PRO A 146 4.42 -10.29 -1.72
N LEU A 147 5.01 -11.41 -2.16
CA LEU A 147 5.63 -11.56 -3.48
C LEU A 147 4.62 -11.49 -4.64
N PRO A 148 3.44 -12.17 -4.59
CA PRO A 148 2.41 -12.05 -5.64
C PRO A 148 2.04 -10.61 -5.96
N VAL A 149 1.95 -9.74 -4.93
CA VAL A 149 1.66 -8.31 -5.11
C VAL A 149 2.76 -7.60 -5.89
N MET A 150 4.03 -7.90 -5.61
CA MET A 150 5.14 -7.27 -6.33
C MET A 150 5.16 -7.73 -7.79
N VAL A 151 5.00 -9.04 -8.02
CA VAL A 151 4.97 -9.61 -9.36
C VAL A 151 3.78 -9.06 -10.16
N SER A 152 2.59 -9.01 -9.58
CA SER A 152 1.40 -8.51 -10.27
C SER A 152 1.53 -7.04 -10.68
N VAL A 153 2.05 -6.18 -9.79
CA VAL A 153 2.25 -4.75 -10.10
C VAL A 153 3.41 -4.55 -11.08
N ALA A 154 4.46 -5.39 -11.02
CA ALA A 154 5.57 -5.32 -11.97
C ALA A 154 5.18 -5.72 -13.39
N LEU A 155 4.21 -6.63 -13.55
CA LEU A 155 3.70 -7.04 -14.85
C LEU A 155 2.85 -5.95 -15.53
N LEU A 156 2.26 -5.01 -14.79
CA LEU A 156 1.42 -3.95 -15.35
C LEU A 156 2.10 -3.14 -16.46
N PRO A 157 3.23 -2.46 -16.23
CA PRO A 157 3.90 -1.70 -17.29
C PRO A 157 4.38 -2.60 -18.44
N ILE A 158 4.70 -3.87 -18.17
CA ILE A 158 5.15 -4.82 -19.21
C ILE A 158 4.01 -5.15 -20.16
N VAL A 159 2.84 -5.53 -19.63
CA VAL A 159 1.67 -5.84 -20.45
C VAL A 159 1.13 -4.57 -21.12
N SER A 160 1.09 -3.45 -20.38
CA SER A 160 0.71 -2.15 -20.93
C SER A 160 1.57 -1.75 -22.12
N ALA A 161 2.88 -2.02 -22.11
CA ALA A 161 3.77 -1.68 -23.23
C ALA A 161 3.41 -2.38 -24.55
N ILE A 162 2.64 -3.47 -24.50
CA ILE A 162 2.21 -4.25 -25.67
C ILE A 162 0.93 -3.67 -26.27
N TYR A 163 0.00 -3.19 -25.44
CA TYR A 163 -1.37 -2.84 -25.85
C TYR A 163 -1.70 -1.35 -25.77
N GLU A 164 -0.99 -0.59 -24.94
CA GLU A 164 -1.36 0.77 -24.57
C GLU A 164 -0.30 1.80 -25.00
N PRO A 165 -0.69 3.08 -25.17
CA PRO A 165 0.25 4.16 -25.43
C PRO A 165 1.35 4.26 -24.37
N VAL A 166 2.53 4.75 -24.79
CA VAL A 166 3.69 4.93 -23.90
C VAL A 166 3.36 5.74 -22.63
N ALA A 167 2.49 6.74 -22.73
CA ALA A 167 2.09 7.57 -21.59
C ALA A 167 1.37 6.76 -20.50
N THR A 168 0.50 5.84 -20.87
CA THR A 168 -0.19 4.92 -19.95
C THR A 168 0.82 3.99 -19.28
N THR A 169 1.73 3.42 -20.07
CA THR A 169 2.79 2.54 -19.58
C THR A 169 3.69 3.25 -18.56
N LEU A 170 4.05 4.51 -18.81
CA LEU A 170 4.81 5.34 -17.86
C LEU A 170 4.02 5.63 -16.57
N GLY A 171 2.69 5.78 -16.65
CA GLY A 171 1.83 5.93 -15.47
C GLY A 171 1.81 4.66 -14.60
N PHE A 172 1.68 3.47 -15.20
CA PHE A 172 1.78 2.22 -14.45
C PHE A 172 3.19 1.99 -13.88
N LEU A 173 4.24 2.32 -14.63
CA LEU A 173 5.61 2.29 -14.14
C LEU A 173 5.78 3.22 -12.94
N THR A 174 5.16 4.41 -12.96
CA THR A 174 5.18 5.36 -11.84
C THR A 174 4.54 4.76 -10.59
N ILE A 175 3.38 4.09 -10.71
CA ILE A 175 2.73 3.40 -9.58
C ILE A 175 3.62 2.28 -9.03
N LEU A 176 4.25 1.47 -9.90
CA LEU A 176 5.20 0.44 -9.51
C LEU A 176 6.37 1.05 -8.71
N LEU A 177 6.98 2.12 -9.23
CA LEU A 177 8.09 2.80 -8.58
C LEU A 177 7.69 3.37 -7.21
N ILE A 178 6.52 3.99 -7.09
CA ILE A 178 6.00 4.49 -5.81
C ILE A 178 5.90 3.36 -4.78
N ILE A 179 5.37 2.21 -5.16
CA ILE A 179 5.23 1.04 -4.26
C ILE A 179 6.62 0.50 -3.89
N VAL A 180 7.52 0.32 -4.85
CA VAL A 180 8.89 -0.16 -4.62
C VAL A 180 9.65 0.78 -3.68
N ILE A 181 9.64 2.08 -3.96
CA ILE A 181 10.29 3.09 -3.12
C ILE A 181 9.71 3.03 -1.70
N LYS A 182 8.38 2.95 -1.55
CA LYS A 182 7.77 2.84 -0.23
C LYS A 182 8.26 1.59 0.51
N ARG A 183 8.37 0.44 -0.16
CA ARG A 183 8.93 -0.80 0.45
C ARG A 183 10.35 -0.59 0.94
N LEU A 184 11.21 0.05 0.15
CA LEU A 184 12.63 0.24 0.45
C LEU A 184 12.89 1.28 1.55
N VAL A 185 12.12 2.38 1.57
CA VAL A 185 12.29 3.51 2.50
C VAL A 185 11.53 3.32 3.82
N ALA A 186 10.98 2.13 4.08
CA ALA A 186 10.32 1.83 5.35
C ALA A 186 11.24 2.15 6.55
N PRO A 187 10.74 2.73 7.65
CA PRO A 187 11.52 2.84 8.88
C PRO A 187 12.05 1.48 9.30
N ARG A 188 13.32 1.42 9.68
CA ARG A 188 13.95 0.17 10.13
C ARG A 188 13.41 -0.18 11.51
N ALA A 189 12.91 -1.39 11.64
CA ALA A 189 12.43 -1.86 12.92
C ALA A 189 13.56 -2.33 13.84
N VAL A 190 13.31 -2.26 15.14
CA VAL A 190 14.29 -2.55 16.20
C VAL A 190 14.80 -4.00 16.11
N GLU A 191 13.93 -4.95 15.77
CA GLU A 191 14.28 -6.37 15.63
C GLU A 191 15.18 -6.63 14.42
N ALA A 192 15.24 -5.69 13.47
CA ALA A 192 16.08 -5.79 12.27
C ALA A 192 17.45 -5.11 12.45
N THR A 193 17.79 -4.59 13.63
CA THR A 193 19.03 -3.84 13.89
C THR A 193 20.29 -4.70 13.67
N SER A 194 20.20 -6.00 13.91
CA SER A 194 21.27 -6.99 13.70
C SER A 194 21.42 -7.46 12.25
N VAL A 195 20.46 -7.14 11.36
CA VAL A 195 20.47 -7.62 9.96
C VAL A 195 21.28 -6.68 9.06
N SER A 196 22.17 -7.23 8.23
CA SER A 196 22.92 -6.45 7.23
C SER A 196 22.01 -5.65 6.28
N LYS A 197 22.41 -4.42 5.93
CA LYS A 197 21.66 -3.52 5.05
C LYS A 197 21.25 -4.17 3.72
N LYS A 198 22.16 -4.92 3.08
CA LYS A 198 21.88 -5.60 1.79
C LYS A 198 20.77 -6.64 1.93
N ARG A 199 20.83 -7.46 2.98
CA ARG A 199 19.83 -8.51 3.25
C ARG A 199 18.47 -7.90 3.59
N MET A 200 18.46 -6.81 4.35
CA MET A 200 17.24 -6.07 4.67
C MET A 200 16.58 -5.47 3.42
N LEU A 201 17.36 -4.84 2.51
CA LEU A 201 16.81 -4.30 1.26
C LEU A 201 16.23 -5.39 0.37
N LEU A 202 16.90 -6.55 0.27
CA LEU A 202 16.39 -7.70 -0.47
C LEU A 202 15.08 -8.24 0.15
N ALA A 203 15.04 -8.33 1.48
CA ALA A 203 13.84 -8.76 2.21
C ALA A 203 12.66 -7.79 2.01
N ARG A 204 12.93 -6.47 2.00
CA ARG A 204 11.93 -5.43 1.73
C ARG A 204 11.39 -5.52 0.31
N LEU A 205 12.26 -5.70 -0.67
CA LEU A 205 11.87 -5.78 -2.06
C LEU A 205 10.96 -6.99 -2.31
N LEU A 206 11.44 -8.18 -1.94
CA LEU A 206 10.76 -9.44 -2.25
C LEU A 206 9.56 -9.71 -1.33
N PHE A 207 9.68 -9.41 -0.04
CA PHE A 207 8.74 -9.86 0.98
C PHE A 207 8.15 -8.75 1.83
N ASP A 208 8.42 -7.48 1.50
CA ASP A 208 7.83 -6.33 2.20
C ASP A 208 8.05 -6.31 3.73
N ARG A 209 9.24 -6.75 4.18
CA ARG A 209 9.62 -6.87 5.60
C ARG A 209 11.13 -6.69 5.79
N ASP A 210 11.56 -6.31 6.99
CA ASP A 210 12.99 -6.08 7.25
C ASP A 210 13.77 -7.36 7.56
N ILE A 211 13.08 -8.42 8.00
CA ILE A 211 13.68 -9.72 8.35
C ILE A 211 13.03 -10.84 7.54
N MET A 212 13.80 -11.89 7.25
CA MET A 212 13.34 -13.01 6.43
C MET A 212 12.32 -13.90 7.14
N ASP A 213 12.36 -13.97 8.48
CA ASP A 213 11.41 -14.75 9.26
C ASP A 213 10.06 -14.01 9.34
N ARG A 214 8.99 -14.68 8.91
CA ARG A 214 7.63 -14.09 8.93
C ARG A 214 7.05 -14.05 10.35
N LYS A 215 7.29 -15.09 11.14
CA LYS A 215 6.67 -15.24 12.46
C LYS A 215 7.22 -14.17 13.39
N VAL A 216 8.55 -14.02 13.41
CA VAL A 216 9.23 -12.97 14.19
C VAL A 216 8.83 -11.57 13.72
N TRP A 217 8.64 -11.37 12.42
CA TRP A 217 8.19 -10.07 11.90
C TRP A 217 6.75 -9.74 12.32
N MET A 218 5.90 -10.76 12.43
CA MET A 218 4.49 -10.59 12.80
C MET A 218 4.27 -10.52 14.31
N SER A 219 5.21 -10.95 15.13
CA SER A 219 5.11 -10.96 16.60
C SER A 219 5.42 -9.61 17.25
N ARG A 220 5.33 -8.50 16.50
CA ARG A 220 5.43 -7.17 17.09
C ARG A 220 4.21 -6.87 17.94
N PHE A 221 4.44 -6.73 19.22
CA PHE A 221 3.53 -6.17 20.19
C PHE A 221 4.31 -5.17 21.04
N PRO A 222 3.71 -4.03 21.43
CA PRO A 222 4.34 -3.19 22.44
C PRO A 222 4.50 -4.02 23.72
N PHE A 223 5.70 -3.97 24.33
CA PHE A 223 5.89 -4.47 25.69
C PHE A 223 4.88 -3.76 26.60
N LYS A 224 4.15 -4.50 27.44
CA LYS A 224 3.36 -3.85 28.48
C LYS A 224 4.32 -3.29 29.52
N ASP A 225 3.95 -2.20 30.18
CA ASP A 225 4.77 -1.61 31.26
C ASP A 225 5.15 -2.63 32.34
N LYS A 226 4.28 -3.61 32.63
CA LYS A 226 4.58 -4.75 33.52
C LYS A 226 5.74 -5.63 33.06
N ASP A 227 5.90 -5.83 31.76
CA ASP A 227 7.00 -6.63 31.20
C ASP A 227 8.34 -5.89 31.35
N LEU A 228 8.32 -4.55 31.44
CA LEU A 228 9.49 -3.71 31.69
C LEU A 228 9.85 -3.63 33.18
N GLU A 229 8.86 -3.69 34.07
CA GLU A 229 9.08 -3.81 35.53
C GLU A 229 9.72 -5.16 35.87
N GLU A 230 9.21 -6.29 35.36
CA GLU A 230 9.79 -7.62 35.57
C GLU A 230 11.21 -7.77 34.98
N LEU A 231 11.53 -7.04 33.91
CA LEU A 231 12.88 -7.01 33.32
C LEU A 231 13.87 -6.19 34.17
N ASN A 232 13.40 -5.17 34.90
CA ASN A 232 14.24 -4.41 35.82
C ASN A 232 14.43 -5.14 37.15
N ASP A 233 13.43 -5.86 37.64
CA ASP A 233 13.51 -6.64 38.89
C ASP A 233 14.37 -7.91 38.76
N GLY A 234 14.70 -8.34 37.54
CA GLY A 234 15.57 -9.49 37.27
C GLY A 234 17.07 -9.17 37.14
N ILE A 235 17.47 -7.90 37.34
CA ILE A 235 18.86 -7.42 37.19
C ILE A 235 19.49 -7.03 38.54
N ASP A 236 18.75 -7.07 39.65
CA ASP A 236 19.26 -6.87 41.01
C ASP A 236 19.62 -8.20 41.73
#